data_AF-A0A520A6D2-F1
#
_entry.id   AF-A0A520A6D2-F1
#
_cell.length_a   1.000
_cell.length_b   1.000
_cell.length_c   1.000
_cell.angle_alpha   90.00
_cell.angle_beta   90.00
_cell.angle_gamma   90.00
#
_symmetry.space_group_name_H-M   'P 1'
#
loop_
_entity.id
_entity.type
_entity.pdbx_description
1 polymer ?
#
loop_
_entity_poly.entity_id
_entity_poly.type
_entity_poly.pdbx_seq_one_letter_code
_entity_poly.pdbx_strand_id
1 'polypeptide(L)'
;IYYNHKNTGRPYAGVLLDKYKSRYLDAPNEPLFPFGYGLSYTTFSYGKPTVSRTSIGPGQGLDVAVTVRNTGNYDGEEVAQLYLRDLVGSSTRPVKELKGFLKINLKKGEVRQLTFHLTAEDLKFYNDDLKLVAEPGDFKVFVGGNSRDVQMASFTLTK
;
A
#
# COMPACT_ATOMS: atom_id res chain seq x y z
N ILE A 1 16.42 -4.85 -3.41
CA ILE A 1 15.20 -4.93 -4.25
C ILE A 1 14.26 -3.84 -3.77
N TYR A 2 13.81 -2.96 -4.68
CA TYR A 2 13.07 -1.73 -4.35
C TYR A 2 11.55 -2.00 -4.30
N TYR A 3 10.81 -1.42 -3.35
CA TYR A 3 9.43 -1.84 -3.05
C TYR A 3 8.41 -1.41 -4.11
N ASN A 4 8.54 -0.21 -4.65
CA ASN A 4 7.78 0.37 -5.77
C ASN A 4 8.43 -0.01 -7.12
N HIS A 5 8.76 -1.29 -7.28
CA HIS A 5 9.15 -1.85 -8.56
C HIS A 5 7.95 -2.05 -9.48
N LYS A 6 8.21 -2.20 -10.78
CA LYS A 6 7.21 -2.58 -11.79
C LYS A 6 6.92 -4.08 -11.71
N ASN A 7 5.68 -4.48 -11.99
CA ASN A 7 5.27 -5.89 -11.89
C ASN A 7 5.96 -6.82 -12.91
N THR A 8 6.47 -6.27 -14.02
CA THR A 8 6.94 -7.01 -15.21
C THR A 8 5.84 -7.84 -15.89
N GLY A 9 6.09 -8.37 -17.08
CA GLY A 9 5.16 -9.29 -17.75
C GLY A 9 5.14 -10.70 -17.14
N ARG A 10 6.13 -11.06 -16.32
CA ARG A 10 6.26 -12.39 -15.68
C ARG A 10 6.73 -12.26 -14.23
N PRO A 11 5.88 -11.73 -13.33
CA PRO A 11 6.23 -11.57 -11.92
C PRO A 11 6.52 -12.92 -11.26
N TYR A 12 7.54 -12.94 -10.41
CA TYR A 12 7.80 -14.06 -9.51
C TYR A 12 6.84 -14.01 -8.32
N ALA A 13 6.14 -15.11 -8.05
CA ALA A 13 5.11 -15.21 -7.00
C ALA A 13 5.55 -16.07 -5.80
N GLY A 14 6.86 -16.27 -5.59
CA GLY A 14 7.39 -17.05 -4.47
C GLY A 14 7.42 -18.57 -4.68
N VAL A 15 7.09 -19.06 -5.89
CA VAL A 15 7.12 -20.50 -6.21
C VAL A 15 8.53 -20.92 -6.62
N LEU A 16 9.21 -21.66 -5.74
CA LEU A 16 10.51 -22.26 -6.03
C LEU A 16 10.45 -23.08 -7.33
N LEU A 17 11.45 -22.90 -8.19
CA LEU A 17 11.63 -23.56 -9.50
C LEU A 17 10.78 -23.04 -10.67
N ASP A 18 10.02 -21.94 -10.52
CA ASP A 18 9.40 -21.29 -11.68
C ASP A 18 10.48 -20.63 -12.56
N LYS A 19 10.91 -21.33 -13.62
CA LYS A 19 12.11 -21.01 -14.41
C LYS A 19 11.94 -19.75 -15.25
N TYR A 20 10.73 -19.45 -15.71
CA TYR A 20 10.48 -18.40 -16.70
C TYR A 20 9.89 -17.12 -16.08
N LYS A 21 10.36 -16.72 -14.91
CA LYS A 21 9.94 -15.50 -14.19
C LYS A 21 11.10 -14.54 -14.00
N SER A 22 10.78 -13.26 -13.75
CA SER A 22 11.78 -12.24 -13.44
C SER A 22 12.36 -12.47 -12.04
N ARG A 23 13.41 -13.30 -11.91
CA ARG A 23 14.07 -13.62 -10.63
C ARG A 23 15.55 -13.96 -10.77
N TYR A 24 16.25 -13.92 -9.64
CA TYR A 24 17.59 -14.49 -9.52
C TYR A 24 17.53 -16.03 -9.46
N LEU A 25 18.61 -16.68 -9.87
CA LEU A 25 18.72 -18.16 -9.87
C LEU A 25 19.20 -18.68 -8.52
N ASP A 26 20.03 -17.91 -7.85
CA ASP A 26 20.83 -18.24 -6.67
C ASP A 26 20.39 -17.50 -5.40
N ALA A 27 19.45 -16.56 -5.51
CA ALA A 27 18.94 -15.77 -4.40
C ALA A 27 17.42 -15.51 -4.50
N PRO A 28 16.73 -15.32 -3.36
CA PRO A 28 15.34 -14.86 -3.36
C PRO A 28 15.22 -13.41 -3.87
N ASN A 29 14.06 -13.10 -4.43
CA ASN A 29 13.74 -11.73 -4.88
C ASN A 29 13.17 -10.87 -3.75
N GLU A 30 12.83 -11.45 -2.61
CA GLU A 30 12.28 -10.73 -1.49
C GLU A 30 13.43 -10.02 -0.74
N PRO A 31 13.30 -8.73 -0.40
CA PRO A 31 14.27 -8.09 0.46
C PRO A 31 14.19 -8.73 1.86
N LEU A 32 15.35 -8.87 2.52
CA LEU A 32 15.40 -9.36 3.90
C LEU A 32 14.58 -8.48 4.85
N PHE A 33 14.66 -7.16 4.66
CA PHE A 33 13.86 -6.16 5.36
C PHE A 33 13.13 -5.29 4.34
N PRO A 34 11.79 -5.36 4.25
CA PRO A 34 11.02 -4.54 3.32
C PRO A 34 11.03 -3.06 3.72
N PHE A 35 10.59 -2.20 2.82
CA PHE A 35 10.44 -0.78 3.12
C PHE A 35 9.43 -0.55 4.25
N GLY A 36 9.76 0.37 5.15
CA GLY A 36 8.94 0.65 6.34
C GLY A 36 8.99 -0.44 7.41
N TYR A 37 9.87 -1.45 7.29
CA TYR A 37 10.01 -2.49 8.31
C TYR A 37 10.65 -1.94 9.59
N GLY A 38 10.01 -2.22 10.72
CA GLY A 38 10.51 -1.94 12.05
C GLY A 38 9.85 -2.88 13.06
N LEU A 39 10.63 -3.38 14.00
CA LEU A 39 10.10 -4.15 15.13
C LEU A 39 9.73 -3.21 16.27
N SER A 40 8.79 -3.65 17.11
CA SER A 40 8.42 -3.01 18.35
C SER A 40 8.48 -4.02 19.50
N TYR A 41 8.60 -3.55 20.73
CA TYR A 41 8.48 -4.39 21.91
C TYR A 41 7.03 -4.83 22.17
N THR A 42 6.06 -4.21 21.49
CA THR A 42 4.66 -4.65 21.46
C THR A 42 4.27 -5.11 20.05
N THR A 43 3.07 -5.66 19.90
CA THR A 43 2.52 -6.09 18.61
C THR A 43 1.30 -5.27 18.24
N PHE A 44 1.12 -5.00 16.94
CA PHE A 44 -0.02 -4.28 16.42
C PHE A 44 -0.77 -5.13 15.39
N SER A 45 -2.10 -5.08 15.44
CA SER A 45 -2.96 -5.71 14.45
C SER A 45 -3.74 -4.67 13.66
N TYR A 46 -3.93 -4.95 12.38
CA TYR A 46 -4.65 -4.11 11.43
C TYR A 46 -5.95 -4.80 11.02
N GLY A 47 -7.06 -4.11 11.14
CA GLY A 47 -8.35 -4.52 10.58
C GLY A 47 -8.40 -4.34 9.07
N LYS A 48 -9.49 -4.83 8.45
CA LYS A 48 -9.75 -4.60 7.04
C LYS A 48 -10.01 -3.10 6.79
N PRO A 49 -9.28 -2.44 5.88
CA PRO A 49 -9.53 -1.04 5.57
C PRO A 49 -10.88 -0.87 4.86
N THR A 50 -11.51 0.27 5.08
CA THR A 50 -12.73 0.69 4.39
C THR A 50 -12.46 1.98 3.65
N VAL A 51 -13.12 2.14 2.49
CA VAL A 51 -13.08 3.37 1.70
C VAL A 51 -14.42 4.09 1.87
N SER A 52 -14.40 5.41 2.01
CA SER A 52 -15.65 6.19 2.16
C SER A 52 -16.53 6.14 0.91
N ARG A 53 -15.91 5.88 -0.25
CA ARG A 53 -16.59 5.69 -1.54
C ARG A 53 -15.90 4.58 -2.32
N THR A 54 -16.68 3.70 -2.93
CA THR A 54 -16.17 2.67 -3.85
C THR A 54 -15.92 3.22 -5.25
N SER A 55 -16.44 4.40 -5.56
CA SER A 55 -16.28 5.10 -6.84
C SER A 55 -16.13 6.60 -6.60
N ILE A 56 -15.19 7.23 -7.29
CA ILE A 56 -14.95 8.68 -7.25
C ILE A 56 -14.82 9.25 -8.66
N GLY A 57 -15.29 10.49 -8.85
CA GLY A 57 -15.12 11.22 -10.11
C GLY A 57 -13.78 11.97 -10.18
N PRO A 58 -13.45 12.57 -11.35
CA PRO A 58 -12.26 13.39 -11.50
C PRO A 58 -12.22 14.54 -10.47
N GLY A 59 -11.05 14.78 -9.88
CA GLY A 59 -10.86 15.85 -8.89
C GLY A 59 -11.41 15.53 -7.49
N GLN A 60 -12.07 14.40 -7.30
CA GLN A 60 -12.56 13.97 -5.98
C GLN A 60 -11.49 13.20 -5.21
N GLY A 61 -11.49 13.38 -3.90
CA GLY A 61 -10.76 12.53 -2.96
C GLY A 61 -11.66 11.49 -2.29
N LEU A 62 -11.04 10.61 -1.50
CA LEU A 62 -11.74 9.67 -0.63
C LEU A 62 -10.97 9.45 0.66
N ASP A 63 -11.66 8.91 1.66
CA ASP A 63 -11.07 8.57 2.94
C ASP A 63 -10.86 7.06 3.03
N VAL A 64 -9.67 6.66 3.47
CA VAL A 64 -9.35 5.27 3.79
C VAL A 64 -9.27 5.15 5.30
N ALA A 65 -10.21 4.43 5.89
CA ALA A 65 -10.22 4.17 7.33
C ALA A 65 -9.70 2.77 7.63
N VAL A 66 -8.91 2.63 8.71
CA VAL A 66 -8.46 1.33 9.21
C VAL A 66 -8.45 1.34 10.73
N THR A 67 -8.85 0.23 11.34
CA THR A 67 -8.73 0.03 12.79
C THR A 67 -7.39 -0.60 13.10
N VAL A 68 -6.60 0.05 13.97
CA VAL A 68 -5.32 -0.47 14.48
C VAL A 68 -5.44 -0.73 15.96
N ARG A 69 -4.95 -1.87 16.42
CA ARG A 69 -4.98 -2.28 17.82
C ARG A 69 -3.59 -2.65 18.31
N ASN A 70 -3.22 -2.17 19.49
CA ASN A 70 -2.07 -2.70 20.22
C ASN A 70 -2.49 -4.00 20.91
N THR A 71 -1.96 -5.13 20.41
CA THR A 71 -2.26 -6.48 20.89
C THR A 71 -1.21 -7.05 21.83
N GLY A 72 -0.10 -6.34 22.06
CA GLY A 72 0.96 -6.81 22.94
C GLY A 72 0.80 -6.36 24.38
N ASN A 73 1.89 -6.45 25.14
CA ASN A 73 1.90 -6.22 26.59
C ASN A 73 2.45 -4.86 27.02
N TYR A 74 2.89 -4.04 26.07
CA TYR A 74 3.53 -2.75 26.32
C TYR A 74 2.85 -1.65 25.52
N ASP A 75 2.92 -0.43 26.03
CA ASP A 75 2.61 0.77 25.24
C ASP A 75 3.65 0.92 24.12
N GLY A 76 3.25 1.45 22.97
CA GLY A 76 4.17 1.55 21.84
C GLY A 76 3.72 2.55 20.79
N GLU A 77 4.69 2.98 19.99
CA GLU A 77 4.45 3.76 18.78
C GLU A 77 4.43 2.84 17.55
N GLU A 78 3.53 3.13 16.62
CA GLU A 78 3.38 2.43 15.34
C GLU A 78 3.30 3.45 14.21
N VAL A 79 3.90 3.12 13.06
CA VAL A 79 3.81 3.94 11.84
C VAL A 79 2.93 3.22 10.82
N ALA A 80 1.64 3.55 10.83
CA ALA A 80 0.69 3.03 9.86
C ALA A 80 0.91 3.70 8.49
N GLN A 81 1.20 2.90 7.47
CA GLN A 81 1.58 3.35 6.14
C GLN A 81 0.46 3.07 5.14
N LEU A 82 0.08 4.06 4.35
CA LEU A 82 -0.87 3.95 3.25
C LEU A 82 -0.13 3.89 1.91
N TYR A 83 -0.41 2.83 1.16
CA TYR A 83 0.07 2.65 -0.21
C TYR A 83 -1.08 2.61 -1.20
N LEU A 84 -0.80 3.04 -2.43
CA LEU A 84 -1.72 3.00 -3.57
C LEU A 84 -1.11 2.15 -4.69
N ARG A 85 -1.95 1.40 -5.39
CA ARG A 85 -1.62 0.77 -6.67
C ARG A 85 -2.70 1.11 -7.67
N ASP A 86 -2.26 1.67 -8.78
CA ASP A 86 -3.03 1.78 -10.00
C ASP A 86 -2.88 0.47 -10.80
N LEU A 87 -3.99 -0.21 -11.07
CA LEU A 87 -3.96 -1.54 -11.69
C LEU A 87 -3.71 -1.49 -13.19
N VAL A 88 -4.18 -0.45 -13.86
CA VAL A 88 -4.13 -0.30 -15.32
C VAL A 88 -3.88 1.16 -15.63
N GLY A 89 -2.68 1.47 -16.11
CA GLY A 89 -2.34 2.78 -16.64
C GLY A 89 -1.74 2.67 -18.03
N SER A 90 -1.75 3.78 -18.76
CA SER A 90 -1.08 3.93 -20.07
C SER A 90 0.39 3.54 -20.02
N SER A 91 1.07 3.86 -18.91
CA SER A 91 2.42 3.43 -18.60
C SER A 91 2.45 2.47 -17.41
N THR A 92 3.40 1.55 -17.38
CA THR A 92 3.51 0.54 -16.31
C THR A 92 3.63 1.20 -14.93
N ARG A 93 2.62 0.99 -14.08
CA ARG A 93 2.57 1.55 -12.73
C ARG A 93 3.29 0.64 -11.71
N PRO A 94 3.88 1.20 -10.64
CA PRO A 94 4.49 0.40 -9.58
C PRO A 94 3.50 -0.51 -8.87
N VAL A 95 3.99 -1.60 -8.27
CA VAL A 95 3.12 -2.53 -7.53
C VAL A 95 2.48 -1.91 -6.29
N LYS A 96 3.14 -0.92 -5.67
CA LYS A 96 2.66 -0.10 -4.54
C LYS A 96 3.46 1.20 -4.51
N GLU A 97 2.82 2.32 -4.24
CA GLU A 97 3.44 3.63 -4.01
C GLU A 97 2.98 4.17 -2.65
N LEU A 98 3.90 4.66 -1.80
CA LEU A 98 3.53 5.25 -0.52
C LEU A 98 2.85 6.60 -0.77
N LYS A 99 1.65 6.80 -0.21
CA LYS A 99 0.88 8.06 -0.35
C LYS A 99 0.70 8.79 0.97
N GLY A 100 0.83 8.11 2.10
CA GLY A 100 0.76 8.74 3.40
C GLY A 100 1.19 7.81 4.52
N PHE A 101 1.45 8.37 5.68
CA PHE A 101 1.70 7.61 6.90
C PHE A 101 1.21 8.39 8.12
N LEU A 102 0.83 7.67 9.16
CA LEU A 102 0.42 8.22 10.44
C LEU A 102 1.23 7.54 11.54
N LYS A 103 1.97 8.33 12.31
CA LYS A 103 2.65 7.85 13.51
C LYS A 103 1.69 7.99 14.69
N ILE A 104 1.41 6.88 15.36
CA ILE A 104 0.47 6.83 16.47
C ILE A 104 1.12 6.19 17.69
N ASN A 105 0.79 6.70 18.88
CA ASN A 105 1.07 6.03 20.13
C ASN A 105 -0.21 5.36 20.63
N LEU A 106 -0.14 4.06 20.92
CA LEU A 106 -1.24 3.27 21.46
C LEU A 106 -0.82 2.59 22.76
N LYS A 107 -1.64 2.77 23.79
CA LYS A 107 -1.49 2.05 25.05
C LYS A 107 -1.78 0.56 24.85
N LYS A 108 -1.32 -0.27 25.79
CA LYS A 108 -1.63 -1.69 25.84
C LYS A 108 -3.13 -1.93 25.68
N GLY A 109 -3.51 -2.72 24.68
CA GLY A 109 -4.91 -3.08 24.40
C GLY A 109 -5.73 -1.99 23.72
N GLU A 110 -5.19 -0.78 23.52
CA GLU A 110 -5.89 0.34 22.90
C GLU A 110 -6.20 0.03 21.43
N VAL A 111 -7.38 0.46 21.00
CA VAL A 111 -7.87 0.38 19.64
C VAL A 111 -8.10 1.79 19.13
N ARG A 112 -7.56 2.12 17.97
CA ARG A 112 -7.76 3.43 17.32
C ARG A 112 -8.13 3.24 15.87
N GLN A 113 -9.15 3.98 15.43
CA GLN A 113 -9.45 4.11 14.01
C GLN A 113 -8.60 5.24 13.43
N LEU A 114 -7.87 4.93 12.36
CA LEU A 114 -7.09 5.88 11.59
C LEU A 114 -7.83 6.19 10.30
N THR A 115 -7.77 7.45 9.88
CA THR A 115 -8.33 7.89 8.61
C THR A 115 -7.24 8.57 7.81
N PHE A 116 -7.03 8.10 6.59
CA PHE A 116 -6.14 8.71 5.62
C PHE A 116 -6.97 9.40 4.54
N HIS A 117 -6.60 10.62 4.19
CA HIS A 117 -7.26 11.40 3.14
C HIS A 117 -6.47 11.24 1.84
N LEU A 118 -7.06 10.58 0.86
CA LEU A 118 -6.52 10.52 -0.50
C LEU A 118 -7.16 11.64 -1.32
N THR A 119 -6.34 12.48 -1.90
CA THR A 119 -6.75 13.54 -2.82
C THR A 119 -6.63 13.09 -4.27
N ALA A 120 -7.25 13.83 -5.18
CA ALA A 120 -7.09 13.56 -6.61
C ALA A 120 -5.63 13.71 -7.09
N GLU A 121 -4.82 14.57 -6.45
CA GLU A 121 -3.39 14.71 -6.76
C GLU A 121 -2.61 13.43 -6.43
N ASP A 122 -2.99 12.71 -5.37
CA ASP A 122 -2.34 11.46 -4.98
C ASP A 122 -2.51 10.35 -6.02
N LEU A 123 -3.54 10.45 -6.86
CA LEU A 123 -3.83 9.49 -7.94
C LEU A 123 -3.08 9.81 -9.22
N LYS A 124 -2.52 11.01 -9.36
CA LYS A 124 -1.86 11.42 -10.59
C LYS A 124 -0.49 10.79 -10.76
N PHE A 125 -0.10 10.64 -12.01
CA PHE A 125 1.23 10.24 -12.42
C PHE A 125 1.64 10.91 -13.72
N TYR A 126 2.94 10.89 -14.01
CA TYR A 126 3.47 11.34 -15.29
C TYR A 126 3.29 10.24 -16.34
N ASN A 127 2.49 10.52 -17.36
CA ASN A 127 2.36 9.65 -18.52
C ASN A 127 3.56 9.79 -19.47
N ASP A 128 3.54 9.08 -20.61
CA ASP A 128 4.65 9.08 -21.57
C ASP A 128 4.87 10.46 -22.24
N ASP A 129 3.87 11.35 -22.22
CA ASP A 129 3.97 12.75 -22.66
C ASP A 129 4.48 13.70 -21.56
N LEU A 130 4.89 13.17 -20.40
CA LEU A 130 5.27 13.94 -19.20
C LEU A 130 4.14 14.84 -18.66
N LYS A 131 2.89 14.47 -18.90
CA LYS A 131 1.72 15.16 -18.33
C LYS A 131 1.33 14.50 -17.02
N LEU A 132 1.10 15.33 -16.00
CA LEU A 132 0.61 14.88 -14.70
C LEU A 132 -0.90 14.65 -14.78
N VAL A 133 -1.31 13.39 -14.92
CA VAL A 133 -2.70 12.99 -15.16
C VAL A 133 -3.13 11.88 -14.21
N ALA A 134 -4.43 11.81 -13.91
CA ALA A 134 -5.04 10.64 -13.26
C ALA A 134 -5.94 9.98 -14.30
N GLU A 135 -5.74 8.67 -14.52
CA GLU A 135 -6.50 7.90 -15.51
C GLU A 135 -7.65 7.15 -14.83
N PRO A 136 -8.85 7.12 -15.44
CA PRO A 136 -9.97 6.36 -14.92
C PRO A 136 -9.63 4.87 -14.91
N GLY A 137 -9.93 4.18 -13.82
CA GLY A 137 -9.53 2.80 -13.63
C GLY A 137 -9.68 2.32 -12.19
N ASP A 138 -9.27 1.07 -11.98
CA ASP A 138 -9.35 0.43 -10.67
C ASP A 138 -8.07 0.68 -9.87
N PHE A 139 -8.26 1.13 -8.64
CA PHE A 139 -7.21 1.38 -7.68
C PHE A 139 -7.32 0.42 -6.50
N LYS A 140 -6.17 0.02 -5.96
CA LYS A 140 -6.06 -0.69 -4.69
C LYS A 140 -5.35 0.18 -3.68
N VAL A 141 -5.93 0.29 -2.49
CA VAL A 141 -5.28 0.88 -1.32
C VAL A 141 -4.78 -0.24 -0.42
N PHE A 142 -3.61 -0.02 0.17
CA PHE A 142 -3.01 -0.94 1.13
C PHE A 142 -2.64 -0.20 2.39
N VAL A 143 -2.95 -0.77 3.54
CA VAL A 143 -2.58 -0.19 4.84
C VAL A 143 -1.91 -1.25 5.70
N GLY A 144 -0.77 -0.91 6.30
CA GLY A 144 -0.05 -1.82 7.21
C GLY A 144 1.14 -1.16 7.87
N GLY A 145 1.85 -1.93 8.69
CA GLY A 145 3.07 -1.49 9.40
C GLY A 145 4.34 -1.56 8.55
N ASN A 146 4.30 -2.18 7.37
CA ASN A 146 5.39 -2.17 6.39
C ASN A 146 4.85 -2.42 4.97
N SER A 147 5.70 -2.30 3.94
CA SER A 147 5.25 -2.42 2.54
C SER A 147 4.80 -3.83 2.12
N ARG A 148 5.18 -4.87 2.87
CA ARG A 148 4.85 -6.28 2.57
C ARG A 148 3.56 -6.70 3.28
N ASP A 149 3.50 -6.48 4.58
CA ASP A 149 2.47 -6.98 5.48
C ASP A 149 1.35 -5.94 5.60
N VAL A 150 0.39 -6.01 4.67
CA VAL A 150 -0.67 -5.01 4.50
C VAL A 150 -2.06 -5.63 4.35
N GLN A 151 -3.07 -4.89 4.79
CA GLN A 151 -4.47 -5.11 4.48
C GLN A 151 -4.87 -4.28 3.25
N MET A 152 -5.91 -4.68 2.51
CA MET A 152 -6.26 -4.04 1.24
C MET A 152 -7.75 -3.76 1.07
N ALA A 153 -8.04 -2.70 0.33
CA ALA A 153 -9.37 -2.38 -0.20
C ALA A 153 -9.23 -1.84 -1.63
N SER A 154 -10.35 -1.73 -2.34
CA SER A 154 -10.39 -1.28 -3.74
C SER A 154 -11.42 -0.17 -3.91
N PHE A 155 -11.17 0.70 -4.89
CA PHE A 155 -12.11 1.69 -5.38
C PHE A 155 -11.84 1.95 -6.87
N THR A 156 -12.78 2.62 -7.55
CA THR A 156 -12.66 2.94 -8.98
C THR A 156 -12.68 4.45 -9.19
N LEU A 157 -11.81 4.97 -10.05
CA LEU A 157 -11.87 6.34 -10.56
C LEU A 157 -12.68 6.33 -11.85
N THR A 158 -13.81 7.05 -11.88
CA THR A 158 -14.65 7.17 -13.07
C THR A 158 -14.14 8.27 -13.99
N LYS A 159 -14.66 8.27 -15.21
CA LYS A 159 -14.50 9.38 -16.16
C LYS A 159 -15.16 10.65 -15.64
#